data_AF-A0A0A7KHS3-F1
#
_entry.id   AF-A0A0A7KHS3-F1
#
_cell.length_a   1.000
_cell.length_b   1.000
_cell.length_c   1.000
_cell.angle_alpha   90.00
_cell.angle_beta   90.00
_cell.angle_gamma   90.00
#
_symmetry.space_group_name_H-M   'P 1'
#
loop_
_entity.id
_entity.type
_entity.pdbx_description
1 polymer ?
#
loop_
_entity_poly.entity_id
_entity_poly.type
_entity_poly.pdbx_seq_one_letter_code
_entity_poly.pdbx_strand_id
1 'polypeptide(L)'
;MTRGRRRGGGEAASSSPPVTFRAGCGREWSLNSAEADLAYTEQAFVECPVCPHRVEPEGGPPFCTLRPVNTPHPFAALAGLNVPE
;
A
#
# COMPACT_ATOMS: atom_id res chain seq x y z
N MET A 1 15.82 -48.78 1.27
CA MET A 1 16.72 -48.07 0.34
C MET A 1 15.94 -46.87 -0.19
N THR A 2 16.41 -45.69 0.15
CA THR A 2 15.66 -44.42 0.24
C THR A 2 15.76 -43.59 -1.04
N ARG A 3 14.81 -42.66 -1.24
CA ARG A 3 14.79 -41.44 -2.10
C ARG A 3 13.82 -41.52 -3.29
N GLY A 4 12.99 -40.52 -3.57
CA GLY A 4 12.82 -39.20 -2.96
C GLY A 4 11.77 -38.40 -3.74
N ARG A 5 10.69 -37.99 -3.09
CA ARG A 5 9.76 -36.99 -3.63
C ARG A 5 10.29 -35.61 -3.28
N ARG A 6 10.84 -34.88 -4.25
CA ARG A 6 11.02 -33.43 -4.14
C ARG A 6 9.64 -32.79 -4.31
N ARG A 7 9.05 -32.27 -3.23
CA ARG A 7 7.96 -31.28 -3.33
C ARG A 7 8.60 -29.91 -3.55
N GLY A 8 8.14 -29.25 -4.61
CA GLY A 8 8.56 -27.91 -5.01
C GLY A 8 8.37 -26.91 -3.87
N GLY A 9 9.36 -26.04 -3.74
CA GLY A 9 9.25 -24.85 -2.93
C GLY A 9 8.53 -23.72 -3.66
N GLY A 10 8.20 -22.69 -2.87
CA GLY A 10 8.18 -21.33 -3.38
C GLY A 10 6.87 -20.58 -3.31
N GLU A 11 6.13 -20.62 -2.20
CA GLU A 11 5.16 -19.58 -1.85
C GLU A 11 5.19 -19.40 -0.33
N ALA A 12 6.30 -18.82 0.15
CA ALA A 12 6.31 -18.18 1.45
C ALA A 12 5.43 -16.93 1.32
N ALA A 13 4.12 -17.11 1.47
CA ALA A 13 3.26 -16.02 1.91
C ALA A 13 3.82 -15.59 3.27
N SER A 14 4.63 -14.54 3.26
CA SER A 14 5.10 -13.87 4.46
C SER A 14 3.86 -13.53 5.28
N SER A 15 3.61 -14.34 6.30
CA SER A 15 2.44 -14.25 7.16
C SER A 15 2.64 -13.08 8.14
N SER A 16 2.82 -11.88 7.60
CA SER A 16 2.64 -10.66 8.38
C SER A 16 1.17 -10.58 8.81
N PRO A 17 0.90 -10.08 10.03
CA PRO A 17 -0.47 -9.81 10.44
C PRO A 17 -1.13 -8.83 9.48
N PRO A 18 -2.46 -8.86 9.33
CA PRO A 18 -3.16 -7.95 8.43
C PRO A 18 -2.95 -6.51 8.89
N VAL A 19 -2.52 -5.65 7.97
CA VAL A 19 -2.30 -4.22 8.19
C VAL A 19 -3.43 -3.46 7.50
N THR A 20 -3.98 -2.47 8.18
CA THR A 20 -4.96 -1.55 7.59
C THR A 20 -4.24 -0.51 6.75
N PHE A 21 -4.52 -0.48 5.46
CA PHE A 21 -4.06 0.53 4.52
C PHE A 21 -5.20 1.48 4.18
N ARG A 22 -4.85 2.76 3.96
CA ARG A 22 -5.78 3.83 3.62
C ARG A 22 -5.34 4.57 2.37
N ALA A 23 -6.28 4.77 1.44
CA ALA A 23 -6.09 5.63 0.28
C ALA A 23 -6.26 7.11 0.65
N GLY A 24 -5.77 8.01 -0.20
CA GLY A 24 -5.99 9.45 -0.03
C GLY A 24 -7.47 9.87 0.00
N CYS A 25 -8.37 9.15 -0.69
CA CYS A 25 -9.82 9.37 -0.61
C CYS A 25 -10.45 8.90 0.72
N GLY A 26 -9.67 8.29 1.62
CA GLY A 26 -10.12 7.83 2.92
C GLY A 26 -10.62 6.38 2.97
N ARG A 27 -10.72 5.69 1.83
CA ARG A 27 -11.04 4.25 1.74
C ARG A 27 -9.97 3.40 2.41
N GLU A 28 -10.39 2.29 3.03
CA GLU A 28 -9.52 1.44 3.84
C GLU A 28 -9.66 -0.04 3.46
N TRP A 29 -8.54 -0.77 3.56
CA TRP A 29 -8.46 -2.20 3.32
C TRP A 29 -7.55 -2.86 4.35
N SER A 30 -7.89 -4.07 4.78
CA SER A 30 -7.02 -4.90 5.62
C SER A 30 -6.29 -5.91 4.74
N LEU A 31 -4.99 -5.74 4.55
CA LEU A 31 -4.16 -6.56 3.65
C LEU A 31 -2.98 -7.16 4.42
N ASN A 32 -2.62 -8.41 4.11
CA ASN A 32 -1.40 -9.03 4.64
C ASN A 32 -0.20 -8.61 3.79
N SER A 33 0.30 -7.40 4.01
CA SER A 33 1.48 -6.84 3.33
C SER A 33 2.39 -6.15 4.33
N ALA A 34 3.70 -6.27 4.11
CA ALA A 34 4.73 -5.57 4.89
C ALA A 34 5.30 -4.33 4.19
N GLU A 35 4.74 -3.96 3.04
CA GLU A 35 5.18 -2.82 2.23
C GLU A 35 4.76 -1.48 2.86
N ALA A 36 5.60 -0.45 2.67
CA ALA A 36 5.33 0.89 3.19
C ALA A 36 4.21 1.61 2.42
N ASP A 37 4.06 1.31 1.13
CA ASP A 37 3.02 1.83 0.25
C ASP A 37 2.63 0.76 -0.76
N LEU A 38 1.36 0.76 -1.15
CA LEU A 38 0.82 -0.14 -2.18
C LEU A 38 0.13 0.67 -3.28
N ALA A 39 0.18 0.16 -4.52
CA ALA A 39 -0.54 0.75 -5.64
C ALA A 39 -1.89 0.04 -5.85
N TYR A 40 -3.00 0.75 -5.62
CA TYR A 40 -4.34 0.30 -5.97
C TYR A 40 -4.69 0.67 -7.40
N THR A 41 -4.49 -0.27 -8.32
CA THR A 41 -4.72 -0.07 -9.77
C THR A 41 -6.16 -0.35 -10.19
N GLU A 42 -6.89 -1.19 -9.44
CA GLU A 42 -8.24 -1.65 -9.80
C GLU A 42 -9.27 -0.50 -9.83
N GLN A 43 -9.14 0.52 -8.97
CA GLN A 43 -9.96 1.75 -8.99
C GLN A 43 -11.48 1.49 -9.14
N ALA A 44 -12.00 0.45 -8.49
CA ALA A 44 -13.37 -0.02 -8.68
C ALA A 44 -14.45 0.93 -8.12
N PHE A 45 -14.05 1.97 -7.38
CA PHE A 45 -14.99 2.91 -6.77
C PHE A 45 -15.34 4.04 -7.74
N VAL A 46 -16.63 4.40 -7.77
CA VAL A 46 -17.18 5.49 -8.60
C VAL A 46 -16.48 6.84 -8.37
N GLU A 47 -15.92 7.06 -7.18
CA GLU A 47 -15.20 8.29 -6.81
C GLU A 47 -13.74 8.33 -7.28
N CYS A 48 -13.15 7.19 -7.67
CA CYS A 48 -11.73 7.11 -8.05
C CYS A 48 -11.33 8.06 -9.21
N PRO A 49 -12.13 8.24 -10.28
CA PRO A 49 -11.76 9.11 -11.39
C PRO A 49 -11.59 10.58 -11.03
N VAL A 50 -12.26 11.04 -9.97
CA VAL A 50 -12.25 12.44 -9.51
C VAL A 50 -11.43 12.64 -8.24
N CYS A 51 -10.77 11.58 -7.76
CA CYS A 51 -9.97 11.64 -6.54
C CYS A 51 -8.72 12.52 -6.77
N PRO A 52 -8.51 13.57 -5.96
CA PRO A 52 -7.32 14.43 -6.10
C PRO A 52 -6.01 13.71 -5.75
N HIS A 53 -6.10 12.51 -5.16
CA HIS A 53 -4.96 11.66 -4.82
C HIS A 53 -4.71 10.54 -5.84
N ARG A 54 -5.42 10.53 -6.96
CA ARG A 54 -5.17 9.60 -8.08
C ARG A 54 -3.89 10.04 -8.81
N VAL A 55 -3.01 9.09 -9.08
CA VAL A 55 -1.75 9.32 -9.80
C VAL A 55 -1.90 8.82 -11.24
N GLU A 56 -1.53 9.66 -12.20
CA GLU A 56 -1.53 9.35 -13.63
C GLU A 56 -0.10 9.35 -14.17
N PRO A 57 0.60 8.20 -14.11
CA PRO A 57 1.97 8.11 -14.60
C PRO A 57 2.01 8.15 -16.13
N GLU A 58 3.08 8.71 -16.69
CA GLU A 58 3.31 8.67 -18.13
C GLU A 58 3.59 7.22 -18.58
N GLY A 59 2.74 6.69 -19.45
CA GLY A 59 2.90 5.35 -20.02
C GLY A 59 2.45 4.18 -19.13
N GLY A 60 1.76 4.44 -18.02
CA GLY A 60 1.25 3.41 -17.11
C GLY A 60 -0.25 3.56 -16.80
N PRO A 61 -0.88 2.52 -16.23
CA PRO A 61 -2.24 2.65 -15.73
C PRO A 61 -2.28 3.63 -14.54
N PRO A 62 -3.36 4.40 -14.39
CA PRO A 62 -3.57 5.22 -13.21
C PRO A 62 -3.71 4.34 -11.97
N PHE A 63 -3.37 4.87 -10.80
CA PHE A 63 -3.53 4.15 -9.53
C PHE A 63 -3.70 5.12 -8.36
N CYS A 64 -4.18 4.59 -7.24
CA CYS A 64 -4.18 5.29 -5.96
C CYS A 64 -3.11 4.69 -5.04
N THR A 65 -2.35 5.52 -4.34
CA THR A 65 -1.41 5.05 -3.32
C THR A 65 -2.16 4.72 -2.03
N LEU A 66 -1.95 3.51 -1.51
CA LEU A 66 -2.42 3.07 -0.22
C LEU A 66 -1.28 3.15 0.79
N ARG A 67 -1.53 3.73 1.97
CA ARG A 67 -0.53 3.83 3.04
C ARG A 67 -1.06 3.19 4.33
N PRO A 68 -0.21 2.48 5.09
CA PRO A 68 -0.60 1.88 6.36
C PRO A 68 -1.01 2.95 7.36
N VAL A 69 -2.19 2.78 7.99
CA VAL A 69 -2.83 3.80 8.84
C VAL A 69 -2.00 4.11 10.10
N ASN A 70 -1.35 3.09 10.65
CA ASN A 70 -0.59 3.21 11.90
C ASN A 70 0.89 3.56 11.69
N THR A 71 1.33 3.75 10.45
CA THR A 71 2.71 4.13 10.17
C THR A 71 2.85 5.65 10.25
N PRO A 72 3.70 6.18 11.14
CA PRO A 72 3.93 7.62 11.22
C PRO A 72 4.48 8.12 9.88
N HIS A 73 3.95 9.26 9.42
CA HIS A 73 4.43 9.89 8.19
C HIS A 73 5.91 10.30 8.38
N PRO A 74 6.81 10.10 7.39
CA PRO A 74 8.23 10.44 7.53
C PRO A 74 8.48 11.92 7.91
N PHE A 75 7.54 12.82 7.59
CA PHE A 75 7.60 14.23 7.96
C PHE A 75 6.77 14.59 9.20
N ALA A 76 6.24 13.60 9.94
CA ALA A 76 5.46 13.86 11.16
C ALA A 76 6.26 14.69 12.18
N ALA A 77 7.59 14.54 12.21
CA ALA A 77 8.48 15.34 13.04
C ALA A 77 8.51 16.84 12.68
N LEU A 78 8.12 17.21 11.44
CA LEU A 78 8.08 18.59 10.97
C LEU A 78 6.73 19.27 11.22
N ALA A 79 5.70 18.55 11.68
CA ALA A 79 4.37 19.13 11.89
C ALA A 79 4.34 20.25 12.95
N GLY A 80 5.33 20.31 13.83
CA GLY A 80 5.51 21.39 14.82
C GLY A 80 6.51 22.47 14.43
N LEU A 81 7.04 22.47 13.19
CA LEU A 81 8.05 23.43 12.77
C LEU A 81 7.41 24.80 12.48
N ASN A 82 7.66 25.79 13.35
CA ASN A 82 7.28 27.18 13.14
C ASN A 82 8.39 27.93 12.41
N VAL A 83 8.23 28.17 11.11
CA VAL A 83 9.19 28.92 10.30
C VAL A 83 8.91 30.43 10.47
N PRO A 84 9.88 31.26 10.88
CA PRO A 84 9.71 32.71 10.91
C PRO A 84 9.60 33.28 9.48
N GLU A 85 8.86 34.38 9.35
CA GLU A 85 8.62 35.09 8.08
C GLU A 85 9.88 35.76 7.50
#